data_AF-A0A9E4CAL3-F1
#
_entry.id   AF-A0A9E4CAL3-F1
#
_cell.length_a   1.000
_cell.length_b   1.000
_cell.length_c   1.000
_cell.angle_alpha   90.00
_cell.angle_beta   90.00
_cell.angle_gamma   90.00
#
_symmetry.space_group_name_H-M   'P 1'
#
loop_
_entity.id
_entity.type
_entity.pdbx_description
1 polymer ?
#
loop_
_entity_poly.entity_id
_entity_poly.type
_entity_poly.pdbx_seq_one_letter_code
_entity_poly.pdbx_strand_id
1 'polypeptide(L)'
;EAQKHLAAGAIGEIITARAAFVYPFDSYWFKEERPWRYEKGRTGGGIAIDGGSHWIRPLRMWMGEIKEVVGVLGHPLAQMEGESLARALFRFDSGKTAIFDAMMIDTGGELPAPRAS
;
A
#
# COMPACT_ATOMS: atom_id res chain seq x y z
N GLU A 1 6.42 -10.47 17.95
CA GLU A 1 6.23 -11.94 17.97
C GLU A 1 6.44 -12.61 16.60
N ALA A 2 5.77 -12.22 15.51
CA ALA A 2 5.92 -12.88 14.20
C ALA A 2 7.39 -13.11 13.76
N GLN A 3 8.23 -12.08 13.81
CA GLN A 3 9.67 -12.19 13.48
C GLN A 3 10.39 -13.29 14.28
N LYS A 4 10.06 -13.47 15.55
CA LYS A 4 10.71 -14.46 16.42
C LYS A 4 10.38 -15.88 15.95
N HIS A 5 9.12 -16.14 15.62
CA HIS A 5 8.68 -17.45 15.12
C HIS A 5 9.27 -17.78 13.75
N LEU A 6 9.38 -16.77 12.88
CA LEU A 6 10.04 -16.94 11.58
C LEU A 6 11.52 -17.25 11.74
N ALA A 7 12.24 -16.51 12.59
CA ALA A 7 13.65 -16.76 12.88
C ALA A 7 13.88 -18.13 13.54
N ALA A 8 12.92 -18.62 14.33
CA ALA A 8 12.96 -19.94 14.95
C ALA A 8 12.58 -21.09 13.99
N GLY A 9 12.21 -20.80 12.74
CA GLY A 9 11.80 -21.82 11.77
C GLY A 9 10.46 -22.50 12.10
N ALA A 10 9.62 -21.88 12.93
CA ALA A 10 8.39 -22.51 13.46
C ALA A 10 7.36 -22.90 12.39
N ILE A 11 7.44 -22.28 11.19
CA ILE A 11 6.56 -22.57 10.05
C ILE A 11 7.33 -23.10 8.83
N GLY A 12 8.60 -23.48 9.01
CA GLY A 12 9.49 -23.84 7.90
C GLY A 12 9.91 -22.63 7.06
N GLU A 13 10.18 -22.87 5.78
CA GLU A 13 10.58 -21.82 4.83
C GLU A 13 9.36 -21.04 4.32
N ILE A 14 9.42 -19.71 4.38
CA ILE A 14 8.40 -18.84 3.78
C ILE A 14 8.50 -18.93 2.26
N ILE A 15 7.45 -19.43 1.60
CA ILE A 15 7.41 -19.49 0.13
C ILE A 15 6.73 -18.26 -0.51
N THR A 16 5.84 -17.58 0.22
CA THR A 16 5.13 -16.36 -0.21
C THR A 16 4.57 -15.60 0.99
N ALA A 17 4.13 -14.35 0.76
CA ALA A 17 3.41 -13.56 1.74
C ALA A 17 2.42 -12.60 1.06
N ARG A 18 1.49 -12.07 1.85
CA ARG A 18 0.57 -11.00 1.43
C ARG A 18 0.54 -9.91 2.48
N ALA A 19 0.59 -8.67 2.02
CA ALA A 19 0.36 -7.49 2.86
C ALA A 19 -0.76 -6.64 2.26
N ALA A 20 -1.66 -6.14 3.10
CA ALA A 20 -2.79 -5.34 2.68
C ALA A 20 -2.96 -4.12 3.60
N PHE A 21 -2.83 -2.93 3.04
CA PHE A 21 -3.12 -1.66 3.69
C PHE A 21 -4.39 -1.06 3.11
N VAL A 22 -5.53 -1.51 3.60
CA VAL A 22 -6.84 -1.13 3.08
C VAL A 22 -7.67 -0.51 4.19
N TYR A 23 -8.14 0.72 3.98
CA TYR A 23 -8.94 1.43 4.97
C TYR A 23 -9.89 2.43 4.33
N PRO A 24 -11.04 2.69 4.97
CA PRO A 24 -11.97 3.71 4.51
C PRO A 24 -11.34 5.10 4.66
N PHE A 25 -11.78 6.02 3.80
CA PHE A 25 -11.56 7.44 4.03
C PHE A 25 -12.11 7.85 5.40
N ASP A 26 -11.32 8.63 6.14
CA ASP A 26 -11.70 9.17 7.44
C ASP A 26 -11.35 10.65 7.47
N SER A 27 -12.39 11.50 7.46
CA SER A 27 -12.28 12.96 7.44
C SER A 27 -11.48 13.51 8.61
N TYR A 28 -11.31 12.74 9.70
CA TYR A 28 -10.45 13.12 10.81
C TYR A 28 -9.00 13.40 10.35
N TRP A 29 -8.51 12.67 9.36
CA TRP A 29 -7.13 12.79 8.85
C TRP A 29 -6.99 13.80 7.69
N PHE A 30 -8.10 14.40 7.25
CA PHE A 30 -8.20 15.26 6.07
C PHE A 30 -8.94 16.58 6.38
N LYS A 31 -8.81 17.09 7.61
CA LYS A 31 -9.55 18.28 8.10
C LYS A 31 -9.05 19.61 7.55
N GLU A 32 -7.80 19.67 7.11
CA GLU A 32 -7.21 20.90 6.57
C GLU A 32 -7.89 21.26 5.24
N GLU A 33 -7.92 22.54 4.88
CA GLU A 33 -8.45 22.99 3.58
C GLU A 33 -7.70 22.33 2.42
N ARG A 34 -6.40 22.07 2.62
CA ARG A 34 -5.51 21.40 1.68
C ARG A 34 -4.60 20.43 2.42
N PRO A 35 -5.11 19.24 2.80
CA PRO A 35 -4.34 18.24 3.53
C PRO A 35 -3.14 17.79 2.72
N TRP A 36 -1.98 17.71 3.37
CA TRP A 36 -0.74 17.31 2.71
C TRP A 36 -0.83 15.95 2.01
N ARG A 37 -1.67 15.03 2.52
CA ARG A 37 -1.92 13.70 1.93
C ARG A 37 -2.57 13.74 0.56
N TYR A 38 -3.25 14.83 0.20
CA TYR A 38 -3.76 15.03 -1.15
C TYR A 38 -2.67 15.46 -2.13
N GLU A 39 -1.58 16.04 -1.64
CA GLU A 39 -0.58 16.71 -2.48
C GLU A 39 0.61 15.79 -2.75
N LYS A 40 0.69 15.28 -3.99
CA LYS A 40 1.71 14.30 -4.40
C LYS A 40 3.14 14.83 -4.19
N GLY A 41 3.33 16.13 -4.39
CA GLY A 41 4.64 16.79 -4.19
C GLY A 41 5.09 16.81 -2.73
N ARG A 42 4.17 16.78 -1.77
CA ARG A 42 4.47 16.76 -0.33
C ARG A 42 4.57 15.34 0.23
N THR A 43 3.73 14.42 -0.27
CA THR A 43 3.75 13.00 0.13
C THR A 43 4.88 12.20 -0.52
N GLY A 44 5.29 12.55 -1.74
CA GLY A 44 6.20 11.77 -2.57
C GLY A 44 5.54 10.60 -3.32
N GLY A 45 4.21 10.45 -3.24
CA GLY A 45 3.44 9.38 -3.87
C GLY A 45 2.00 9.34 -3.36
N GLY A 46 1.29 8.23 -3.58
CA GLY A 46 -0.03 8.03 -3.01
C GLY A 46 0.00 7.09 -1.81
N ILE A 47 -1.06 6.28 -1.69
CA ILE A 47 -1.32 5.36 -0.60
C ILE A 47 -0.20 4.35 -0.38
N ALA A 48 0.55 4.00 -1.44
CA ALA A 48 1.68 3.07 -1.33
C ALA A 48 2.84 3.70 -0.55
N ILE A 49 3.03 5.02 -0.64
CA ILE A 49 4.09 5.74 0.09
C ILE A 49 3.60 6.18 1.47
N ASP A 50 2.40 6.79 1.57
CA ASP A 50 1.85 7.36 2.81
C ASP A 50 1.85 6.35 3.97
N GLY A 51 1.13 5.23 3.80
CA GLY A 51 1.11 4.17 4.83
C GLY A 51 1.41 2.77 4.30
N GLY A 52 1.31 2.55 2.99
CA GLY A 52 1.62 1.27 2.37
C GLY A 52 3.07 0.83 2.60
N SER A 53 4.00 1.77 2.70
CA SER A 53 5.42 1.53 2.96
C SER A 53 5.66 0.78 4.28
N HIS A 54 4.82 1.01 5.29
CA HIS A 54 4.87 0.28 6.57
C HIS A 54 4.51 -1.21 6.43
N TRP A 55 3.78 -1.59 5.38
CA TRP A 55 3.41 -2.96 5.07
C TRP A 55 4.39 -3.64 4.11
N ILE A 56 5.08 -2.85 3.26
CA ILE A 56 6.20 -3.33 2.44
C ILE A 56 7.41 -3.68 3.33
N ARG A 57 7.64 -2.92 4.41
CA ARG A 57 8.78 -3.12 5.31
C ARG A 57 8.85 -4.54 5.90
N PRO A 58 7.81 -5.11 6.53
CA PRO A 58 7.83 -6.48 7.03
C PRO A 58 8.11 -7.51 5.93
N LEU A 59 7.57 -7.32 4.72
CA LEU A 59 7.86 -8.21 3.60
C LEU A 59 9.36 -8.25 3.30
N ARG A 60 10.02 -7.09 3.26
CA ARG A 60 11.49 -7.02 3.07
C ARG A 60 12.27 -7.66 4.22
N MET A 61 11.80 -7.49 5.46
CA MET A 61 12.42 -8.10 6.64
C MET A 61 12.32 -9.63 6.64
N TRP A 62 11.26 -10.20 6.07
CA TRP A 62 10.99 -11.65 6.09
C TRP A 62 11.47 -12.37 4.83
N MET A 63 11.37 -11.72 3.68
CA MET A 63 11.58 -12.34 2.37
C MET A 63 12.86 -11.84 1.66
N GLY A 64 13.54 -10.86 2.25
CA GLY A 64 14.77 -10.26 1.71
C GLY A 64 14.49 -9.08 0.80
N GLU A 65 15.42 -8.81 -0.11
CA GLU A 65 15.34 -7.64 -0.98
C GLU A 65 14.40 -7.86 -2.17
N ILE A 66 13.62 -6.82 -2.48
CA ILE A 66 12.71 -6.80 -3.64
C ILE A 66 13.58 -6.52 -4.88
N LYS A 67 13.49 -7.42 -5.86
CA LYS A 67 14.21 -7.34 -7.13
C LYS A 67 13.43 -6.58 -8.19
N GLU A 68 12.14 -6.88 -8.30
CA GLU A 68 11.25 -6.21 -9.26
C GLU A 68 9.80 -6.25 -8.80
N VAL A 69 9.01 -5.37 -9.40
CA VAL A 69 7.59 -5.19 -9.10
C VAL A 69 6.82 -5.06 -10.40
N VAL A 70 5.69 -5.76 -10.50
CA VAL A 70 4.62 -5.44 -11.45
C VAL A 70 3.40 -4.99 -10.67
N GLY A 71 2.81 -3.86 -11.06
CA GLY A 71 1.68 -3.29 -10.33
C GLY A 71 0.71 -2.52 -11.18
N VAL A 72 -0.51 -2.40 -10.68
CA VAL A 72 -1.61 -1.60 -11.25
C VAL A 72 -1.98 -0.55 -10.22
N LEU A 73 -2.11 0.69 -10.68
CA LEU A 73 -2.50 1.83 -9.85
C LEU A 73 -3.90 2.32 -10.23
N GLY A 74 -4.59 2.93 -9.27
CA GLY A 74 -5.89 3.55 -9.46
C GLY A 74 -6.10 4.73 -8.51
N HIS A 75 -7.15 5.51 -8.78
CA HIS A 75 -7.44 6.74 -8.03
C HIS A 75 -8.92 6.80 -7.58
N PRO A 76 -9.43 5.78 -6.84
CA PRO A 76 -10.82 5.76 -6.38
C PRO A 76 -11.17 6.94 -5.45
N LEU A 77 -10.19 7.47 -4.71
CA LEU A 77 -10.32 8.74 -3.97
C LEU A 77 -9.75 9.89 -4.81
N ALA A 78 -10.62 10.60 -5.53
CA ALA A 78 -10.26 11.60 -6.53
C ALA A 78 -9.58 12.87 -5.96
N GLN A 79 -9.66 13.08 -4.66
CA GLN A 79 -9.04 14.19 -3.95
C GLN A 79 -7.52 14.01 -3.81
N MET A 80 -7.03 12.76 -3.80
CA MET A 80 -5.60 12.47 -3.78
C MET A 80 -4.99 12.64 -5.18
N GLU A 81 -3.93 13.45 -5.28
CA GLU A 81 -3.13 13.55 -6.51
C GLU A 81 -2.27 12.30 -6.76
N GLY A 82 -1.84 11.64 -5.67
CA GLY A 82 -1.20 10.33 -5.73
C GLY A 82 -2.22 9.19 -5.86
N GLU A 83 -1.76 7.98 -6.16
CA GLU A 83 -2.65 6.82 -6.25
C GLU A 83 -3.36 6.56 -4.92
N SER A 84 -4.67 6.29 -4.97
CA SER A 84 -5.43 5.81 -3.80
C SER A 84 -5.74 4.32 -3.87
N LEU A 85 -5.23 3.64 -4.91
CA LEU A 85 -5.21 2.21 -5.08
C LEU A 85 -3.87 1.78 -5.69
N ALA A 86 -3.24 0.79 -5.09
CA ALA A 86 -2.12 0.05 -5.66
C ALA A 86 -2.32 -1.45 -5.42
N ARG A 87 -2.17 -2.25 -6.48
CA ARG A 87 -2.04 -3.71 -6.38
C ARG A 87 -0.77 -4.13 -7.06
N ALA A 88 0.10 -4.84 -6.35
CA ALA A 88 1.42 -5.20 -6.83
C ALA A 88 1.79 -6.65 -6.51
N LEU A 89 2.52 -7.26 -7.44
CA LEU A 89 3.26 -8.51 -7.24
C LEU A 89 4.75 -8.16 -7.15
N PHE A 90 5.38 -8.55 -6.05
CA PHE A 90 6.81 -8.39 -5.82
C PHE A 90 7.50 -9.71 -6.14
N ARG A 91 8.65 -9.63 -6.83
CA ARG A 91 9.63 -10.71 -6.90
C ARG A 91 10.87 -10.31 -6.09
N PHE A 92 11.31 -11.19 -5.21
CA PHE A 92 12.50 -11.00 -4.38
C PHE A 92 13.74 -11.57 -5.07
N ASP A 93 14.93 -11.21 -4.61
CA ASP A 93 16.19 -11.78 -5.13
C ASP A 93 16.25 -13.30 -5.01
N SER A 94 15.61 -13.85 -3.98
CA SER A 94 15.46 -15.30 -3.78
C SER A 94 14.55 -15.99 -4.80
N GLY A 95 13.87 -15.24 -5.67
CA GLY A 95 12.87 -15.74 -6.62
C GLY A 95 11.47 -15.92 -6.03
N LYS A 96 11.31 -15.83 -4.71
CA LYS A 96 10.01 -15.85 -4.02
C LYS A 96 9.16 -14.65 -4.44
N THR A 97 7.85 -14.76 -4.26
CA THR A 97 6.91 -13.69 -4.62
C THR A 97 5.98 -13.31 -3.47
N ALA A 98 5.54 -12.05 -3.43
CA ALA A 98 4.53 -11.58 -2.49
C ALA A 98 3.54 -10.64 -3.15
N ILE A 99 2.33 -10.57 -2.58
CA ILE A 99 1.29 -9.64 -3.02
C ILE A 99 1.22 -8.46 -2.05
N PHE A 100 1.13 -7.26 -2.60
CA PHE A 100 0.87 -6.03 -1.87
C PHE A 100 -0.39 -5.36 -2.41
N ASP A 101 -1.36 -5.12 -1.53
CA ASP A 101 -2.53 -4.30 -1.80
C ASP A 101 -2.48 -3.05 -0.91
N ALA A 102 -2.70 -1.87 -1.48
CA ALA A 102 -2.97 -0.66 -0.73
C ALA A 102 -4.16 0.08 -1.34
N MET A 103 -5.12 0.47 -0.51
CA MET A 103 -6.31 1.16 -0.98
C MET A 103 -6.89 2.08 0.09
N MET A 104 -7.19 3.30 -0.32
CA MET A 104 -8.08 4.21 0.39
C MET A 104 -9.28 4.50 -0.51
N ILE A 105 -10.47 4.33 0.03
CA ILE A 105 -11.70 4.59 -0.70
C ILE A 105 -12.71 5.27 0.20
N ASP A 106 -13.45 6.23 -0.36
CA ASP A 106 -14.61 6.78 0.31
C ASP A 106 -15.76 5.77 0.23
N THR A 107 -16.20 5.30 1.40
CA THR A 107 -17.33 4.36 1.53
C THR A 107 -18.63 5.06 1.91
N GLY A 108 -18.58 6.39 2.09
CA GLY A 108 -19.71 7.26 2.41
C GLY A 108 -20.55 7.62 1.18
N GLY A 109 -21.12 6.62 0.51
CA GLY A 109 -22.39 6.75 -0.23
C GLY A 109 -22.52 7.63 -1.48
N GLU A 110 -21.68 8.62 -1.75
CA GLU A 110 -21.73 9.44 -2.97
C GLU A 110 -20.39 9.42 -3.69
N LEU A 111 -20.30 8.66 -4.78
CA LEU A 111 -19.13 8.68 -5.67
C LEU A 111 -18.95 10.12 -6.20
N PRO A 112 -17.79 10.77 -6.01
CA PRO A 112 -17.55 12.07 -6.62
C PRO A 112 -17.62 11.95 -8.15
N ALA A 113 -18.27 12.93 -8.78
CA ALA A 113 -18.40 12.97 -10.24
C ALA A 113 -17.01 12.85 -10.91
N PRO A 114 -16.86 12.05 -11.97
CA PRO A 114 -15.57 11.88 -12.64
C PRO A 114 -15.06 13.23 -13.15
N ARG A 115 -13.76 13.48 -12.99
CA ARG A 115 -13.11 14.68 -13.55
C ARG A 115 -13.30 14.69 -15.07
N ALA A 116 -13.76 15.82 -15.61
CA ALA A 116 -13.75 16.05 -17.06
C ALA A 116 -12.29 16.06 -17.55
N SER A 117 -12.06 15.37 -18.67
CA SER A 117 -10.78 15.26 -19.38
C SER A 117 -10.27 16.59 -19.91
#